data_AF-A0A5J6Q6V0-F1
#
_entry.id   AF-A0A5J6Q6V0-F1
#
_cell.length_a   1.000
_cell.length_b   1.000
_cell.length_c   1.000
_cell.angle_alpha   90.00
_cell.angle_beta   90.00
_cell.angle_gamma   90.00
#
_symmetry.space_group_name_H-M   'P 1'
#
loop_
_entity.id
_entity.type
_entity.pdbx_description
1 polymer ?
#
loop_
_entity_poly.entity_id
_entity_poly.type
_entity_poly.pdbx_seq_one_letter_code
_entity_poly.pdbx_strand_id
1 'polypeptide(L)'
;MYPQQAPDFDQQIMPIIKTVVRHMHLLPATESHHHAECMGLLTHSLDVAYRALIRAKTKTWDDELEVQWQVAAMLAGLLSDIGVPYENLWVQRSSDGQRWERKEPLSDWLSDSAIHSYHLSWKVGRVMTHKQLALSLPLAKAIISPELQSFLAPVWKVFCVALGVQGSKSQNKLQKILNQANLSSVTCSIAASCDAALSRGSMPPAWFQYLFIIESLVRSDILTVNLPDSVVFITSELGVMLDLYKISQLSKEGGVPAQYSQQLRSSRQVRQALADMDKLIPRQKPCGKLVDYWNINLQLEVDGEQVTVKRKVVRLSGVAQRMFSVDMPKPVKVEINA
;
A
#
# COMPACT_ATOMS: atom_id res chain seq x y z
N MET A 1 -13.35 1.79 -36.60
CA MET A 1 -14.26 1.03 -35.72
C MET A 1 -13.39 0.15 -34.85
N TYR A 2 -13.43 0.30 -33.53
CA TYR A 2 -12.59 -0.50 -32.63
C TYR A 2 -13.23 -1.89 -32.43
N PRO A 3 -12.45 -2.96 -32.21
CA PRO A 3 -13.02 -4.28 -31.98
C PRO A 3 -13.90 -4.24 -30.72
N GLN A 4 -15.15 -4.65 -30.83
CA GLN A 4 -16.08 -4.72 -29.69
C GLN A 4 -16.09 -6.09 -29.01
N GLN A 5 -15.51 -7.11 -29.65
CA GLN A 5 -15.40 -8.43 -29.07
C GLN A 5 -14.29 -8.45 -28.01
N ALA A 6 -14.57 -9.10 -26.87
CA ALA A 6 -13.58 -9.27 -25.82
C ALA A 6 -12.36 -10.05 -26.34
N PRO A 7 -11.14 -9.74 -25.85
CA PRO A 7 -9.95 -10.46 -26.23
C PRO A 7 -10.05 -11.92 -25.80
N ASP A 8 -9.47 -12.81 -26.60
CA ASP A 8 -9.42 -14.24 -26.30
C ASP A 8 -8.57 -14.49 -25.05
N PHE A 9 -9.12 -15.23 -24.09
CA PHE A 9 -8.45 -15.42 -22.81
C PHE A 9 -7.15 -16.22 -22.95
N ASP A 10 -7.16 -17.33 -23.69
CA ASP A 10 -6.02 -18.23 -23.79
C ASP A 10 -4.92 -17.68 -24.69
N GLN A 11 -5.30 -16.98 -25.76
CA GLN A 11 -4.37 -16.44 -26.75
C GLN A 11 -3.82 -15.07 -26.36
N GLN A 12 -4.59 -14.23 -25.66
CA GLN A 12 -4.20 -12.82 -25.42
C GLN A 12 -4.01 -12.49 -23.93
N ILE A 13 -4.78 -13.07 -23.01
CA ILE A 13 -4.71 -12.75 -21.57
C ILE A 13 -3.77 -13.69 -20.82
N MET A 14 -3.85 -15.00 -21.05
CA MET A 14 -3.03 -16.01 -20.39
C MET A 14 -1.52 -15.79 -20.59
N PRO A 15 -1.01 -15.38 -21.77
CA PRO A 15 0.42 -15.07 -21.92
C PRO A 15 0.89 -13.91 -21.03
N ILE A 16 0.03 -12.92 -20.80
CA ILE A 16 0.31 -11.79 -19.90
C ILE A 16 0.42 -12.31 -18.47
N ILE A 17 -0.54 -13.11 -18.01
CA ILE A 17 -0.53 -13.71 -16.66
C ILE A 17 0.75 -14.55 -16.47
N LYS A 18 1.10 -15.41 -17.42
CA LYS A 18 2.35 -16.20 -17.37
C LYS A 18 3.59 -15.32 -17.27
N THR A 19 3.61 -14.19 -17.97
CA THR A 19 4.72 -13.24 -17.90
C THR A 19 4.78 -12.56 -16.53
N VAL A 20 3.64 -12.14 -15.97
CA VAL A 20 3.55 -11.59 -14.61
C VAL A 20 4.06 -12.59 -13.56
N VAL A 21 3.67 -13.86 -13.67
CA VAL A 21 4.17 -14.94 -12.80
C VAL A 21 5.69 -15.06 -12.88
N ARG A 22 6.27 -14.96 -14.10
CA ARG A 22 7.73 -15.05 -14.29
C ARG A 22 8.49 -13.90 -13.61
N HIS A 23 7.90 -12.72 -13.56
CA HIS A 23 8.47 -11.53 -12.90
C HIS A 23 8.29 -11.54 -11.38
N MET A 24 7.09 -11.89 -10.89
CA MET A 24 6.73 -11.80 -9.48
C MET A 24 7.15 -13.06 -8.70
N HIS A 25 7.18 -14.24 -9.33
CA HIS A 25 7.56 -15.51 -8.74
C HIS A 25 6.89 -15.73 -7.36
N LEU A 26 7.64 -16.22 -6.36
CA LEU A 26 7.19 -16.40 -4.98
C LEU A 26 7.42 -15.14 -4.11
N LEU A 27 7.61 -13.96 -4.70
CA LEU A 27 7.94 -12.76 -3.95
C LEU A 27 6.76 -12.26 -3.08
N PRO A 28 7.05 -11.74 -1.88
CA PRO A 28 6.07 -11.03 -1.06
C PRO A 28 5.77 -9.64 -1.67
N ALA A 29 4.54 -9.16 -1.48
CA ALA A 29 4.16 -7.81 -1.89
C ALA A 29 4.73 -6.75 -0.94
N THR A 30 4.80 -7.07 0.36
CA THR A 30 5.24 -6.15 1.42
C THR A 30 6.23 -6.80 2.39
N GLU A 31 6.98 -5.98 3.13
CA GLU A 31 8.07 -6.41 4.02
C GLU A 31 7.61 -7.20 5.24
N SER A 32 6.42 -6.87 5.74
CA SER A 32 5.93 -7.36 7.03
C SER A 32 4.43 -7.15 7.21
N HIS A 33 3.70 -6.92 6.12
CA HIS A 33 2.28 -6.54 6.14
C HIS A 33 1.43 -7.54 5.34
N HIS A 34 0.29 -7.08 4.82
CA HIS A 34 -0.57 -7.86 3.93
C HIS A 34 0.25 -8.35 2.73
N HIS A 35 0.02 -9.60 2.34
CA HIS A 35 0.77 -10.22 1.26
C HIS A 35 2.29 -10.33 1.52
N ALA A 36 2.72 -10.44 2.77
CA ALA A 36 4.12 -10.71 3.13
C ALA A 36 4.50 -12.20 3.02
N GLU A 37 3.53 -13.06 2.76
CA GLU A 37 3.73 -14.48 2.48
C GLU A 37 4.42 -14.74 1.12
N CYS A 38 4.90 -15.97 0.94
CA CYS A 38 5.34 -16.45 -0.37
C CYS A 38 4.20 -16.31 -1.38
N MET A 39 4.52 -15.84 -2.59
CA MET A 39 3.55 -15.50 -3.65
C MET A 39 2.59 -14.36 -3.30
N GLY A 40 2.81 -13.62 -2.21
CA GLY A 40 1.92 -12.54 -1.80
C GLY A 40 1.76 -11.47 -2.90
N LEU A 41 2.83 -11.11 -3.60
CA LEU A 41 2.78 -10.12 -4.70
C LEU A 41 1.88 -10.59 -5.86
N LEU A 42 2.04 -11.84 -6.28
CA LEU A 42 1.24 -12.43 -7.34
C LEU A 42 -0.23 -12.57 -6.91
N THR A 43 -0.47 -13.02 -5.69
CA THR A 43 -1.82 -13.18 -5.12
C THR A 43 -2.54 -11.83 -5.07
N HIS A 44 -1.86 -10.80 -4.59
CA HIS A 44 -2.37 -9.44 -4.56
C HIS A 44 -2.75 -8.95 -5.96
N SER A 45 -1.81 -9.01 -6.91
CA SER A 45 -1.99 -8.57 -8.29
C SER A 45 -3.21 -9.24 -8.97
N LEU A 46 -3.37 -10.56 -8.79
CA LEU A 46 -4.51 -11.31 -9.33
C LEU A 46 -5.84 -10.91 -8.65
N ASP A 47 -5.86 -10.74 -7.33
CA ASP A 47 -7.06 -10.34 -6.60
C ASP A 47 -7.48 -8.91 -6.94
N VAL A 48 -6.53 -7.98 -7.09
CA VAL A 48 -6.79 -6.62 -7.56
C VAL A 48 -7.32 -6.63 -9.00
N ALA A 49 -6.74 -7.43 -9.90
CA ALA A 49 -7.24 -7.59 -11.28
C ALA A 49 -8.69 -8.07 -11.31
N TYR A 50 -9.01 -9.12 -10.54
CA TYR A 50 -10.36 -9.66 -10.41
C TYR A 50 -11.35 -8.61 -9.87
N ARG A 51 -11.00 -7.96 -8.76
CA ARG A 51 -11.86 -6.94 -8.12
C ARG A 51 -12.06 -5.70 -8.99
N ALA A 52 -11.05 -5.31 -9.77
CA ALA A 52 -11.14 -4.21 -10.72
C ALA A 52 -12.06 -4.57 -11.89
N LEU A 53 -11.98 -5.79 -12.42
CA LEU A 53 -12.87 -6.30 -13.46
C LEU A 53 -14.33 -6.29 -13.00
N ILE A 54 -14.62 -6.86 -11.82
CA ILE A 54 -15.98 -6.90 -11.27
C ILE A 54 -16.55 -5.48 -11.11
N ARG A 55 -15.75 -4.56 -10.56
CA ARG A 55 -16.16 -3.16 -10.43
C ARG A 55 -16.44 -2.48 -11.76
N ALA A 56 -15.60 -2.72 -12.77
CA ALA A 56 -15.80 -2.18 -14.10
C ALA A 56 -17.07 -2.72 -14.76
N LYS A 57 -17.42 -3.99 -14.52
CA LYS A 57 -18.69 -4.60 -14.99
C LYS A 57 -19.93 -4.01 -14.31
N THR A 58 -19.83 -3.63 -13.05
CA THR A 58 -20.96 -3.04 -12.31
C THR A 58 -21.16 -1.55 -12.59
N LYS A 59 -20.31 -0.96 -13.43
CA LYS A 59 -20.30 0.47 -13.71
C LYS A 59 -20.91 0.74 -15.07
N THR A 60 -21.79 1.74 -15.13
CA THR A 60 -22.27 2.27 -16.40
C THR A 60 -21.16 3.09 -17.04
N TRP A 61 -20.77 2.71 -18.26
CA TRP A 61 -19.86 3.49 -19.09
C TRP A 61 -20.69 4.31 -20.06
N ASP A 62 -20.37 5.61 -20.17
CA ASP A 62 -21.15 6.57 -20.99
C ASP A 62 -20.78 6.46 -22.49
N ASP A 63 -20.08 5.40 -22.89
CA ASP A 63 -19.54 5.16 -24.22
C ASP A 63 -19.71 3.69 -24.65
N GLU A 64 -19.61 3.42 -25.95
CA GLU A 64 -19.64 2.05 -26.52
C GLU A 64 -18.32 1.27 -26.27
N LEU A 65 -17.53 1.67 -25.26
CA LEU A 65 -16.21 1.12 -24.97
C LEU A 65 -16.20 0.27 -23.69
N GLU A 66 -17.37 -0.20 -23.25
CA GLU A 66 -17.53 -0.95 -22.01
C GLU A 66 -16.56 -2.13 -21.89
N VAL A 67 -16.39 -2.92 -22.96
CA VAL A 67 -15.49 -4.09 -22.95
C VAL A 67 -14.02 -3.64 -22.82
N GLN A 68 -13.62 -2.57 -23.50
CA GLN A 68 -12.28 -2.00 -23.41
C GLN A 68 -12.01 -1.48 -22.00
N TRP A 69 -12.99 -0.83 -21.36
CA TRP A 69 -12.87 -0.36 -19.98
C TRP A 69 -12.73 -1.51 -18.98
N GLN A 70 -13.49 -2.58 -19.16
CA GLN A 70 -13.41 -3.78 -18.31
C GLN A 70 -12.04 -4.46 -18.42
N VAL A 71 -11.54 -4.66 -19.64
CA VAL A 71 -10.21 -5.26 -19.89
C VAL A 71 -9.11 -4.33 -19.38
N ALA A 72 -9.21 -3.02 -19.62
CA ALA A 72 -8.26 -2.04 -19.10
C ALA A 72 -8.19 -2.07 -17.56
N ALA A 73 -9.33 -2.17 -16.88
CA ALA A 73 -9.39 -2.25 -15.42
C ALA A 73 -8.72 -3.51 -14.88
N MET A 74 -9.01 -4.66 -15.51
CA MET A 74 -8.40 -5.93 -15.16
C MET A 74 -6.87 -5.89 -15.34
N LEU A 75 -6.39 -5.46 -16.51
CA LEU A 75 -4.96 -5.39 -16.81
C LEU A 75 -4.25 -4.34 -15.94
N ALA A 76 -4.91 -3.23 -15.60
CA ALA A 76 -4.35 -2.22 -14.73
C ALA A 76 -4.17 -2.75 -13.30
N GLY A 77 -5.13 -3.56 -12.82
CA GLY A 77 -5.02 -4.26 -11.54
C GLY A 77 -3.93 -5.32 -11.53
N LEU A 78 -3.78 -6.07 -12.63
CA LEU A 78 -2.74 -7.08 -12.76
C LEU A 78 -1.32 -6.46 -12.80
N LEU A 79 -1.17 -5.36 -13.53
CA LEU A 79 0.15 -4.78 -13.84
C LEU A 79 0.53 -3.60 -12.93
N SER A 80 -0.30 -3.21 -11.96
CA SER A 80 -0.01 -2.07 -11.06
C SER A 80 1.34 -2.21 -10.35
N ASP A 81 1.62 -3.42 -9.86
CA ASP A 81 2.76 -3.71 -8.99
C ASP A 81 3.87 -4.51 -9.68
N ILE A 82 3.83 -4.63 -11.02
CA ILE A 82 4.85 -5.36 -11.79
C ILE A 82 6.26 -4.76 -11.64
N GLY A 83 6.36 -3.48 -11.28
CA GLY A 83 7.62 -2.80 -10.96
C GLY A 83 8.18 -3.12 -9.56
N VAL A 84 7.41 -3.73 -8.66
CA VAL A 84 7.84 -4.02 -7.27
C VAL A 84 9.13 -4.84 -7.21
N PRO A 85 9.28 -5.98 -7.93
CA PRO A 85 10.50 -6.80 -7.86
C PRO A 85 11.77 -6.02 -8.22
N TYR A 86 11.62 -5.03 -9.10
CA TYR A 86 12.72 -4.27 -9.67
C TYR A 86 13.20 -3.12 -8.78
N GLU A 87 12.28 -2.49 -8.05
CA GLU A 87 12.63 -1.33 -7.23
C GLU A 87 12.80 -1.66 -5.76
N ASN A 88 12.07 -2.63 -5.24
CA ASN A 88 11.94 -2.81 -3.80
C ASN A 88 12.89 -3.83 -3.20
N LEU A 89 13.31 -4.80 -4.01
CA LEU A 89 13.93 -6.01 -3.51
C LEU A 89 15.35 -6.17 -4.04
N TRP A 90 16.22 -6.64 -3.17
CA TRP A 90 17.43 -7.33 -3.58
C TRP A 90 17.18 -8.82 -3.42
N VAL A 91 17.38 -9.55 -4.51
CA VAL A 91 17.27 -11.01 -4.54
C VAL A 91 18.65 -11.58 -4.80
N GLN A 92 19.04 -12.59 -4.02
CA GLN A 92 20.32 -13.25 -4.11
C GLN A 92 20.12 -14.76 -4.15
N ARG A 93 20.84 -15.48 -5.03
CA ARG A 93 20.80 -16.95 -5.06
C ARG A 93 21.38 -17.47 -3.75
N SER A 94 20.75 -18.50 -3.18
CA SER A 94 21.27 -19.12 -1.97
C SER A 94 22.54 -19.95 -2.21
N SER A 95 22.80 -20.36 -3.45
CA SER A 95 23.96 -21.19 -3.82
C SER A 95 25.30 -20.46 -3.72
N ASP A 96 25.36 -19.21 -4.17
CA ASP A 96 26.60 -18.45 -4.35
C ASP A 96 26.50 -16.98 -3.91
N GLY A 97 25.33 -16.54 -3.43
CA GLY A 97 25.07 -15.15 -3.06
C GLY A 97 24.99 -14.18 -4.24
N GLN A 98 25.01 -14.68 -5.49
CA GLN A 98 24.93 -13.86 -6.69
C GLN A 98 23.61 -13.10 -6.68
N ARG A 99 23.69 -11.80 -6.98
CA ARG A 99 22.54 -10.90 -6.94
C ARG A 99 21.87 -10.80 -8.31
N TRP A 100 20.54 -10.83 -8.31
CA TRP A 100 19.76 -10.65 -9.53
C TRP A 100 19.96 -9.24 -10.09
N GLU A 101 20.51 -9.17 -11.31
CA GLU A 101 20.77 -7.92 -12.03
C GLU A 101 19.52 -7.35 -12.70
N ARG A 102 18.42 -8.12 -12.74
CA ARG A 102 17.10 -7.69 -13.21
C ARG A 102 17.03 -7.36 -14.70
N LYS A 103 17.85 -8.04 -15.50
CA LYS A 103 17.84 -7.96 -16.97
C LYS A 103 16.76 -8.85 -17.57
N GLU A 104 16.46 -9.96 -16.91
CA GLU A 104 15.41 -10.92 -17.26
C GLU A 104 14.41 -11.09 -16.11
N PRO A 105 13.22 -11.70 -16.34
CA PRO A 105 12.31 -12.13 -15.28
C PRO A 105 13.02 -12.98 -14.20
N LEU A 106 12.55 -12.87 -12.96
CA LEU A 106 13.20 -13.55 -11.83
C LEU A 106 13.23 -15.07 -12.02
N SER A 107 12.12 -15.66 -12.48
CA SER A 107 12.05 -17.12 -12.74
C SER A 107 13.08 -17.57 -13.78
N ASP A 108 13.28 -16.80 -14.86
CA ASP A 108 14.26 -17.13 -15.89
C ASP A 108 15.67 -17.11 -15.32
N TRP A 109 16.00 -16.09 -14.54
CA TRP A 109 17.28 -16.02 -13.84
C TRP A 109 17.49 -17.15 -12.84
N LEU A 110 16.41 -17.68 -12.24
CA LEU A 110 16.45 -18.84 -11.35
C LEU A 110 16.45 -20.18 -12.10
N SER A 111 16.22 -20.19 -13.42
CA SER A 111 16.09 -21.42 -14.22
C SER A 111 17.41 -22.15 -14.44
N ASP A 112 18.55 -21.57 -14.04
CA ASP A 112 19.81 -22.28 -13.92
C ASP A 112 19.63 -23.45 -12.93
N SER A 113 19.68 -24.68 -13.46
CA SER A 113 19.32 -25.97 -12.81
C SER A 113 19.91 -26.25 -11.42
N ALA A 114 20.82 -25.43 -10.91
CA ALA A 114 21.40 -25.55 -9.57
C ALA A 114 20.65 -24.77 -8.47
N ILE A 115 19.70 -23.88 -8.81
CA ILE A 115 19.13 -22.92 -7.85
C ILE A 115 17.80 -23.41 -7.29
N HIS A 116 17.82 -23.84 -6.03
CA HIS A 116 16.64 -24.36 -5.34
C HIS A 116 16.01 -23.33 -4.38
N SER A 117 16.71 -22.24 -4.09
CA SER A 117 16.26 -21.19 -3.18
C SER A 117 16.99 -19.86 -3.42
N TYR A 118 16.37 -18.78 -2.97
CA TYR A 118 16.97 -17.44 -2.96
C TYR A 118 16.64 -16.72 -1.66
N HIS A 119 17.53 -15.80 -1.28
CA HIS A 119 17.31 -14.86 -0.19
C HIS A 119 16.82 -13.53 -0.75
N LEU A 120 15.94 -12.88 0.00
CA LEU A 120 15.46 -11.53 -0.30
C LEU A 120 15.86 -10.57 0.82
N SER A 121 16.20 -9.35 0.44
CA SER A 121 16.32 -8.23 1.38
C SER A 121 15.65 -6.99 0.83
N TRP A 122 15.10 -6.21 1.75
CA TRP A 122 14.35 -5.01 1.48
C TRP A 122 15.31 -3.82 1.34
N LYS A 123 15.25 -3.06 0.23
CA LYS A 123 16.02 -1.81 0.10
C LYS A 123 15.67 -0.80 1.20
N VAL A 124 16.68 -0.13 1.78
CA VAL A 124 16.52 0.92 2.81
C VAL A 124 16.24 2.28 2.15
N GLY A 125 15.42 3.13 2.77
CA GLY A 125 15.22 4.53 2.34
C GLY A 125 14.22 4.74 1.19
N ARG A 126 13.21 3.87 1.08
CA ARG A 126 12.21 3.98 0.00
C ARG A 126 11.20 5.09 0.29
N VAL A 127 11.09 6.03 -0.64
CA VAL A 127 9.84 6.77 -0.84
C VAL A 127 9.00 5.91 -1.80
N MET A 128 7.95 5.26 -1.30
CA MET A 128 6.95 4.65 -2.18
C MET A 128 6.36 5.77 -3.03
N THR A 129 6.41 5.62 -4.35
CA THR A 129 5.44 6.10 -5.37
C THR A 129 6.10 6.38 -6.72
N HIS A 130 7.15 7.21 -6.85
CA HIS A 130 7.57 7.63 -8.20
C HIS A 130 8.34 6.59 -9.04
N LYS A 131 9.20 5.75 -8.46
CA LYS A 131 10.06 4.81 -9.24
C LYS A 131 9.38 3.48 -9.61
N GLN A 132 8.50 2.95 -8.77
CA GLN A 132 7.75 1.72 -9.09
C GLN A 132 6.77 1.96 -10.24
N LEU A 133 6.03 3.07 -10.20
CA LEU A 133 5.12 3.49 -11.27
C LEU A 133 5.87 3.79 -12.58
N ALA A 134 7.12 4.26 -12.50
CA ALA A 134 7.97 4.50 -13.67
C ALA A 134 8.41 3.22 -14.38
N LEU A 135 8.41 2.05 -13.70
CA LEU A 135 8.71 0.75 -14.31
C LEU A 135 7.46 -0.03 -14.70
N SER A 136 6.34 0.14 -13.98
CA SER A 136 5.09 -0.56 -14.30
C SER A 136 4.60 -0.22 -15.72
N LEU A 137 4.72 1.03 -16.17
CA LEU A 137 4.29 1.42 -17.52
C LEU A 137 5.18 0.85 -18.64
N PRO A 138 6.54 0.98 -18.63
CA PRO A 138 7.40 0.34 -19.62
C PRO A 138 7.25 -1.18 -19.66
N LEU A 139 7.16 -1.84 -18.50
CA LEU A 139 6.95 -3.29 -18.43
C LEU A 139 5.58 -3.67 -19.00
N ALA A 140 4.51 -2.95 -18.63
CA ALA A 140 3.18 -3.18 -19.19
C ALA A 140 3.17 -3.04 -20.73
N LYS A 141 3.85 -2.04 -21.28
CA LYS A 141 3.99 -1.86 -22.73
C LYS A 141 4.73 -3.01 -23.41
N ALA A 142 5.73 -3.59 -22.75
CA ALA A 142 6.48 -4.73 -23.27
C ALA A 142 5.69 -6.05 -23.17
N ILE A 143 4.84 -6.17 -22.15
CA ILE A 143 4.06 -7.39 -21.86
C ILE A 143 2.77 -7.46 -22.71
N ILE A 144 2.09 -6.33 -22.91
CA ILE A 144 0.82 -6.27 -23.66
C ILE A 144 1.11 -6.34 -25.15
N SER A 145 0.54 -7.33 -25.85
CA SER A 145 0.76 -7.54 -27.28
C SER A 145 0.27 -6.35 -28.13
N PRO A 146 0.84 -6.11 -29.32
CA PRO A 146 0.40 -5.03 -30.20
C PRO A 146 -1.11 -5.08 -30.53
N GLU A 147 -1.67 -6.28 -30.71
CA GLU A 147 -3.09 -6.50 -30.99
C GLU A 147 -3.95 -6.02 -29.82
N LEU A 148 -3.54 -6.33 -28.59
CA LEU A 148 -4.25 -5.90 -27.39
C LEU A 148 -4.05 -4.41 -27.10
N GLN A 149 -2.90 -3.84 -27.48
CA GLN A 149 -2.72 -2.38 -27.47
C GLN A 149 -3.65 -1.68 -28.45
N SER A 150 -3.84 -2.23 -29.66
CA SER A 150 -4.80 -1.71 -30.63
C SER A 150 -6.24 -1.81 -30.13
N PHE A 151 -6.60 -2.90 -29.46
CA PHE A 151 -7.91 -3.05 -28.80
C PHE A 151 -8.13 -1.98 -27.70
N LEU A 152 -7.10 -1.72 -26.88
CA LEU A 152 -7.15 -0.75 -25.80
C LEU A 152 -6.94 0.70 -26.25
N ALA A 153 -6.60 0.95 -27.52
CA ALA A 153 -6.25 2.27 -28.04
C ALA A 153 -7.21 3.42 -27.61
N PRO A 154 -8.55 3.24 -27.57
CA PRO A 154 -9.48 4.29 -27.13
C PRO A 154 -9.29 4.71 -25.67
N VAL A 155 -8.92 3.77 -24.81
CA VAL A 155 -8.79 3.95 -23.35
C VAL A 155 -7.32 3.97 -22.90
N TRP A 156 -6.39 3.80 -23.84
CA TRP A 156 -4.96 3.57 -23.57
C TRP A 156 -4.31 4.71 -22.78
N LYS A 157 -4.66 5.95 -23.08
CA LYS A 157 -4.15 7.11 -22.34
C LYS A 157 -4.56 7.06 -20.87
N VAL A 158 -5.83 6.72 -20.60
CA VAL A 158 -6.36 6.63 -19.22
C VAL A 158 -5.76 5.42 -18.49
N PHE A 159 -5.60 4.31 -19.21
CA PHE A 159 -4.89 3.12 -18.74
C PHE A 159 -3.44 3.44 -18.32
N CYS A 160 -2.68 4.10 -19.19
CA CYS A 160 -1.30 4.51 -18.89
C CYS A 160 -1.22 5.43 -17.67
N VAL A 161 -2.15 6.39 -17.54
CA VAL A 161 -2.21 7.27 -16.37
C VAL A 161 -2.53 6.48 -15.10
N ALA A 162 -3.46 5.52 -15.16
CA ALA A 162 -3.80 4.70 -14.00
C ALA A 162 -2.61 3.82 -13.53
N LEU A 163 -1.78 3.33 -14.46
CA LEU A 163 -0.56 2.60 -14.14
C LEU A 163 0.60 3.48 -13.66
N GLY A 164 0.69 4.73 -14.15
CA GLY A 164 1.82 5.62 -13.90
C GLY A 164 1.60 6.63 -12.76
N VAL A 165 0.37 6.80 -12.29
CA VAL A 165 -0.01 7.76 -11.26
C VAL A 165 -1.01 7.09 -10.34
N GLN A 166 -0.55 6.36 -9.33
CA GLN A 166 -1.41 6.03 -8.18
C GLN A 166 -1.31 7.18 -7.18
N GLY A 167 -2.46 7.65 -6.65
CA GLY A 167 -2.48 8.65 -5.58
C GLY A 167 -2.66 10.13 -5.92
N SER A 168 -2.84 10.48 -7.21
CA SER A 168 -3.13 11.88 -7.58
C SER A 168 -4.44 12.39 -6.97
N LYS A 169 -4.48 13.69 -6.61
CA LYS A 169 -5.69 14.41 -6.19
C LYS A 169 -6.76 14.48 -7.28
N SER A 170 -6.37 14.45 -8.56
CA SER A 170 -7.28 14.38 -9.71
C SER A 170 -7.30 12.96 -10.28
N GLN A 171 -8.17 12.10 -9.72
CA GLN A 171 -8.25 10.70 -10.13
C GLN A 171 -9.16 10.50 -11.34
N ASN A 172 -8.64 9.80 -12.36
CA ASN A 172 -9.45 9.37 -13.48
C ASN A 172 -10.39 8.20 -13.08
N LYS A 173 -11.41 7.91 -13.91
CA LYS A 173 -12.42 6.88 -13.61
C LYS A 173 -11.79 5.50 -13.31
N LEU A 174 -10.74 5.13 -14.05
CA LEU A 174 -10.06 3.84 -13.93
C LEU A 174 -9.21 3.76 -12.65
N GLN A 175 -8.52 4.84 -12.31
CA GLN A 175 -7.71 4.96 -11.10
C GLN A 175 -8.57 4.83 -9.83
N LYS A 176 -9.79 5.40 -9.83
CA LYS A 176 -10.75 5.20 -8.73
C LYS A 176 -11.12 3.73 -8.56
N ILE A 177 -11.41 3.03 -9.66
CA ILE A 177 -11.70 1.59 -9.63
C ILE A 177 -10.52 0.81 -9.06
N LEU A 178 -9.32 1.12 -9.54
CA LEU A 178 -8.09 0.45 -9.12
C LEU A 178 -7.80 0.67 -7.63
N ASN A 179 -7.91 1.90 -7.14
CA ASN A 179 -7.71 2.21 -5.72
C ASN A 179 -8.69 1.46 -4.82
N GLN A 180 -9.96 1.38 -5.23
CA GLN A 180 -10.99 0.63 -4.48
C GLN A 180 -10.76 -0.88 -4.52
N ALA A 181 -10.34 -1.42 -5.66
CA ALA A 181 -9.99 -2.82 -5.83
C ALA A 181 -8.78 -3.20 -4.97
N ASN A 182 -7.73 -2.37 -5.00
CA ASN A 182 -6.54 -2.50 -4.17
C ASN A 182 -6.91 -2.52 -2.68
N LEU A 183 -7.62 -1.49 -2.21
CA LEU A 183 -8.07 -1.41 -0.82
C LEU A 183 -8.84 -2.67 -0.40
N SER A 184 -9.76 -3.14 -1.25
CA SER A 184 -10.55 -4.34 -0.94
C SER A 184 -9.71 -5.61 -0.87
N SER A 185 -8.68 -5.73 -1.71
CA SER A 185 -7.74 -6.85 -1.67
C SER A 185 -6.97 -6.85 -0.36
N VAL A 186 -6.41 -5.70 0.02
CA VAL A 186 -5.70 -5.51 1.29
C VAL A 186 -6.59 -5.85 2.48
N THR A 187 -7.81 -5.28 2.54
CA THR A 187 -8.75 -5.56 3.64
C THR A 187 -9.09 -7.04 3.73
N CYS A 188 -9.31 -7.72 2.59
CA CYS A 188 -9.65 -9.14 2.56
C CYS A 188 -8.47 -10.03 2.98
N SER A 189 -7.25 -9.71 2.53
CA SER A 189 -6.02 -10.40 2.92
C SER A 189 -5.77 -10.31 4.43
N ILE A 190 -6.05 -9.14 5.00
CA ILE A 190 -5.93 -8.91 6.44
C ILE A 190 -6.99 -9.69 7.21
N ALA A 191 -8.24 -9.68 6.75
CA ALA A 191 -9.30 -10.50 7.34
C ALA A 191 -8.95 -12.00 7.31
N ALA A 192 -8.48 -12.51 6.16
CA ALA A 192 -8.06 -13.90 6.02
C ALA A 192 -6.85 -14.25 6.88
N SER A 193 -5.89 -13.32 7.03
CA SER A 193 -4.76 -13.48 7.94
C SER A 193 -5.24 -13.52 9.40
N CYS A 194 -6.23 -12.70 9.77
CA CYS A 194 -6.89 -12.77 11.06
C CYS A 194 -7.57 -14.12 11.30
N ASP A 195 -8.34 -14.61 10.35
CA ASP A 195 -9.07 -15.87 10.44
C ASP A 195 -8.12 -17.08 10.52
N ALA A 196 -7.04 -17.08 9.73
CA ALA A 196 -6.03 -18.13 9.74
C ALA A 196 -5.23 -18.14 11.06
N ALA A 197 -4.97 -16.95 11.61
CA ALA A 197 -4.32 -16.80 12.90
C ALA A 197 -5.27 -17.33 14.02
N LEU A 198 -6.54 -16.90 14.03
CA LEU A 198 -7.59 -17.42 14.91
C LEU A 198 -7.72 -18.95 14.84
N SER A 199 -7.73 -19.51 13.63
CA SER A 199 -7.83 -20.96 13.38
C SER A 199 -6.61 -21.74 13.88
N ARG A 200 -5.43 -21.09 13.96
CA ARG A 200 -4.21 -21.64 14.58
C ARG A 200 -4.11 -21.35 16.08
N GLY A 201 -5.18 -20.86 16.70
CA GLY A 201 -5.20 -20.45 18.11
C GLY A 201 -4.27 -19.28 18.43
N SER A 202 -3.82 -18.53 17.42
CA SER A 202 -2.87 -17.43 17.56
C SER A 202 -3.52 -16.14 17.05
N MET A 203 -3.84 -15.18 17.91
CA MET A 203 -4.35 -13.88 17.43
C MET A 203 -3.28 -13.15 16.60
N PRO A 204 -3.63 -12.45 15.49
CA PRO A 204 -2.71 -11.48 14.90
C PRO A 204 -2.34 -10.47 15.99
N PRO A 205 -1.07 -10.09 16.11
CA PRO A 205 -0.66 -9.18 17.16
C PRO A 205 -1.50 -7.88 17.13
N ALA A 206 -2.06 -7.49 18.28
CA ALA A 206 -3.01 -6.39 18.37
C ALA A 206 -2.49 -5.07 17.76
N TRP A 207 -1.17 -4.84 17.83
CA TRP A 207 -0.51 -3.67 17.26
C TRP A 207 -0.76 -3.51 15.76
N PHE A 208 -0.77 -4.62 15.02
CA PHE A 208 -0.94 -4.62 13.57
C PHE A 208 -2.35 -4.21 13.19
N GLN A 209 -3.34 -4.78 13.89
CA GLN A 209 -4.75 -4.45 13.70
C GLN A 209 -4.99 -2.95 13.93
N TYR A 210 -4.41 -2.38 15.00
CA TYR A 210 -4.56 -0.96 15.30
C TYR A 210 -3.98 -0.05 14.21
N LEU A 211 -2.74 -0.29 13.77
CA LEU A 211 -2.14 0.57 12.74
C LEU A 211 -2.85 0.45 11.40
N PHE A 212 -3.29 -0.76 11.03
CA PHE A 212 -4.03 -0.96 9.79
C PHE A 212 -5.35 -0.19 9.78
N ILE A 213 -6.11 -0.24 10.88
CA ILE A 213 -7.35 0.52 10.99
C ILE A 213 -7.07 2.02 10.86
N ILE A 214 -6.07 2.53 11.59
CA ILE A 214 -5.72 3.95 11.55
C ILE A 214 -5.33 4.38 10.13
N GLU A 215 -4.51 3.59 9.43
CA GLU A 215 -4.14 3.83 8.03
C GLU A 215 -5.38 3.84 7.13
N SER A 216 -6.25 2.84 7.23
CA SER A 216 -7.48 2.74 6.43
C SER A 216 -8.38 3.96 6.64
N LEU A 217 -8.48 4.48 7.85
CA LEU A 217 -9.28 5.66 8.16
C LEU A 217 -8.66 6.95 7.61
N VAL A 218 -7.33 7.05 7.59
CA VAL A 218 -6.61 8.16 6.94
C VAL A 218 -6.85 8.14 5.43
N ARG A 219 -6.69 6.98 4.79
CA ARG A 219 -6.92 6.84 3.33
C ARG A 219 -8.36 7.08 2.90
N SER A 220 -9.31 6.95 3.82
CA SER A 220 -10.73 7.21 3.59
C SER A 220 -11.14 8.64 3.94
N ASP A 221 -10.17 9.53 4.22
CA ASP A 221 -10.38 10.92 4.65
C ASP A 221 -11.23 11.08 5.93
N ILE A 222 -11.39 10.01 6.72
CA ILE A 222 -12.09 10.05 8.01
C ILE A 222 -11.18 10.63 9.09
N LEU A 223 -9.93 10.17 9.12
CA LEU A 223 -8.90 10.74 9.98
C LEU A 223 -8.05 11.71 9.16
N THR A 224 -8.08 12.98 9.53
CA THR A 224 -7.28 14.00 8.85
C THR A 224 -5.83 13.96 9.31
N VAL A 225 -4.94 14.51 8.47
CA VAL A 225 -3.50 14.57 8.69
C VAL A 225 -3.02 16.02 8.63
N ASN A 226 -2.16 16.43 9.57
CA ASN A 226 -1.52 17.76 9.60
C ASN A 226 -2.48 18.99 9.63
N LEU A 227 -3.71 18.81 10.08
CA LEU A 227 -4.62 19.91 10.46
C LEU A 227 -4.60 20.11 11.97
N PRO A 228 -5.06 21.26 12.50
CA PRO A 228 -5.11 21.51 13.93
C PRO A 228 -5.80 20.38 14.72
N ASP A 229 -6.93 19.87 14.22
CA ASP A 229 -7.70 18.80 14.87
C ASP A 229 -7.38 17.38 14.38
N SER A 230 -6.32 17.21 13.60
CA SER A 230 -5.87 15.91 13.11
C SER A 230 -5.41 14.98 14.24
N VAL A 231 -5.41 13.69 13.92
CA VAL A 231 -4.91 12.63 14.81
C VAL A 231 -3.59 12.03 14.35
N VAL A 232 -3.26 12.22 13.08
CA VAL A 232 -1.99 11.78 12.48
C VAL A 232 -1.19 13.03 12.13
N PHE A 233 0.07 13.02 12.54
CA PHE A 233 1.00 14.10 12.25
C PHE A 233 2.24 13.55 11.57
N ILE A 234 2.63 14.18 10.47
CA ILE A 234 3.85 13.86 9.73
C ILE A 234 4.80 15.02 9.92
N THR A 235 5.93 14.73 10.53
CA THR A 235 6.91 15.74 10.88
C THR A 235 8.21 15.52 10.13
N SER A 236 8.88 16.60 9.75
CA SER A 236 10.19 16.54 9.10
C SER A 236 11.27 15.92 9.99
N GLU A 237 11.17 16.14 11.30
CA GLU A 237 12.19 15.83 12.29
C GLU A 237 11.96 14.47 12.95
N LEU A 238 10.70 14.09 13.19
CA LEU A 238 10.34 12.91 13.98
C LEU A 238 9.62 11.82 13.17
N GLY A 239 9.20 12.09 11.93
CA GLY A 239 8.43 11.15 11.11
C GLY A 239 6.94 11.13 11.52
N VAL A 240 6.33 9.95 11.50
CA VAL A 240 4.88 9.79 11.79
C VAL A 240 4.62 9.71 13.29
N MET A 241 3.66 10.53 13.74
CA MET A 241 3.21 10.61 15.12
C MET A 241 1.69 10.48 15.20
N LEU A 242 1.20 9.83 16.27
CA LEU A 242 -0.23 9.58 16.47
C LEU A 242 -0.73 10.15 17.80
N ASP A 243 -1.83 10.89 17.77
CA ASP A 243 -2.60 11.27 18.95
C ASP A 243 -3.61 10.18 19.30
N LEU A 244 -3.16 9.15 20.02
CA LEU A 244 -4.00 8.02 20.41
C LEU A 244 -5.18 8.42 21.31
N TYR A 245 -5.06 9.53 22.05
CA TYR A 245 -6.15 10.01 22.90
C TYR A 245 -7.28 10.57 22.05
N LYS A 246 -6.96 11.41 21.06
CA LYS A 246 -7.95 11.97 20.14
C LYS A 246 -8.61 10.87 19.29
N ILE A 247 -7.86 9.86 18.83
CA ILE A 247 -8.43 8.66 18.15
C ILE A 247 -9.47 7.96 19.04
N SER A 248 -9.14 7.78 20.32
CA SER A 248 -10.04 7.16 21.30
C SER A 248 -11.30 7.99 21.56
N GLN A 249 -11.19 9.32 21.56
CA GLN A 249 -12.35 10.21 21.69
C GLN A 249 -13.26 10.13 20.45
N LEU A 250 -12.69 10.27 19.25
CA LEU A 250 -13.45 10.15 17.99
C LEU A 250 -14.18 8.81 17.90
N SER A 251 -13.54 7.73 18.34
CA SER A 251 -14.17 6.40 18.37
C SER A 251 -15.37 6.32 19.33
N LYS A 252 -15.32 7.01 20.47
CA LYS A 252 -16.42 7.06 21.45
C LYS A 252 -17.58 7.96 20.99
N GLU A 253 -17.25 9.04 20.28
CA GLU A 253 -18.19 10.03 19.76
C GLU A 253 -18.86 9.60 18.45
N GLY A 254 -18.47 8.44 17.87
CA GLY A 254 -19.06 7.92 16.64
C GLY A 254 -18.42 8.47 15.35
N GLY A 255 -17.30 9.19 15.45
CA GLY A 255 -16.51 9.68 14.31
C GLY A 255 -15.68 8.60 13.60
N VAL A 256 -15.80 7.33 14.01
CA VAL A 256 -15.15 6.17 13.40
C VAL A 256 -16.23 5.13 13.07
N PRO A 257 -16.17 4.45 11.90
CA PRO A 257 -17.09 3.38 11.54
C PRO A 257 -17.27 2.34 12.66
N ALA A 258 -18.52 1.90 12.89
CA ALA A 258 -18.89 1.04 14.00
C ALA A 258 -18.04 -0.24 14.10
N GLN A 259 -17.67 -0.82 12.94
CA GLN A 259 -16.82 -2.01 12.85
C GLN A 259 -15.41 -1.84 13.45
N TYR A 260 -14.93 -0.60 13.59
CA TYR A 260 -13.61 -0.27 14.15
C TYR A 260 -13.67 0.42 15.51
N SER A 261 -14.84 0.93 15.91
CA SER A 261 -15.01 1.74 17.13
C SER A 261 -14.50 0.99 18.36
N GLN A 262 -14.97 -0.24 18.59
CA GLN A 262 -14.63 -1.00 19.80
C GLN A 262 -13.12 -1.19 20.01
N GLN A 263 -12.36 -1.42 18.93
CA GLN A 263 -10.91 -1.62 18.97
C GLN A 263 -10.17 -0.33 19.33
N LEU A 264 -10.63 0.82 18.82
CA LEU A 264 -9.96 2.11 19.03
C LEU A 264 -10.41 2.88 20.29
N ARG A 265 -11.38 2.35 21.06
CA ARG A 265 -11.94 3.03 22.24
C ARG A 265 -10.94 3.25 23.38
N SER A 266 -9.83 2.52 23.45
CA SER A 266 -8.87 2.60 24.55
C SER A 266 -7.47 3.00 24.08
N SER A 267 -7.12 4.28 24.23
CA SER A 267 -5.77 4.78 23.90
C SER A 267 -4.66 4.07 24.67
N ARG A 268 -4.91 3.66 25.92
CA ARG A 268 -3.96 2.90 26.75
C ARG A 268 -3.67 1.52 26.15
N GLN A 269 -4.69 0.81 25.69
CA GLN A 269 -4.55 -0.53 25.11
C GLN A 269 -3.81 -0.47 23.78
N VAL A 270 -4.17 0.48 22.92
CA VAL A 270 -3.48 0.71 21.64
C VAL A 270 -2.01 1.03 21.87
N ARG A 271 -1.71 1.95 22.80
CA ARG A 271 -0.32 2.31 23.13
C ARG A 271 0.48 1.10 23.64
N GLN A 272 -0.10 0.30 24.54
CA GLN A 272 0.58 -0.86 25.10
C GLN A 272 0.92 -1.88 24.01
N ALA A 273 -0.05 -2.22 23.16
CA ALA A 273 0.17 -3.16 22.07
C ALA A 273 1.28 -2.70 21.11
N LEU A 274 1.34 -1.41 20.78
CA LEU A 274 2.40 -0.84 19.94
C LEU A 274 3.77 -0.86 20.64
N ALA A 275 3.82 -0.57 21.94
CA ALA A 275 5.05 -0.56 22.72
C ALA A 275 5.64 -1.97 22.89
N ASP A 276 4.80 -2.97 23.19
CA ASP A 276 5.20 -4.37 23.44
C ASP A 276 5.92 -5.02 22.24
N MET A 277 5.82 -4.42 21.06
CA MET A 277 6.30 -4.97 19.79
C MET A 277 7.26 -4.01 19.07
N ASP A 278 7.87 -3.07 19.81
CA ASP A 278 8.85 -2.10 19.35
C ASP A 278 8.37 -1.25 18.15
N LYS A 279 7.07 -0.94 18.14
CA LYS A 279 6.46 -0.08 17.11
C LYS A 279 6.47 1.40 17.47
N LEU A 280 6.90 1.73 18.70
CA LEU A 280 7.07 3.08 19.18
C LEU A 280 8.56 3.40 19.35
N ILE A 281 8.93 4.65 19.04
CA ILE A 281 10.25 5.20 19.39
C ILE A 281 10.09 5.93 20.74
N PRO A 282 10.65 5.39 21.83
CA PRO A 282 10.55 6.03 23.14
C PRO A 282 11.36 7.32 23.20
N ARG A 283 10.92 8.24 24.05
CA ARG A 283 11.63 9.46 24.41
C ARG A 283 12.39 9.24 25.71
N GLN A 284 13.67 9.60 25.74
CA GLN A 284 14.42 9.68 26.99
C GLN A 284 14.17 11.05 27.65
N LYS A 285 13.71 11.04 28.90
CA LYS A 285 13.59 12.25 29.72
C LYS A 285 14.97 12.68 30.26
N PRO A 286 15.14 13.95 30.69
CA PRO A 286 16.38 14.41 31.32
C PRO A 286 16.84 13.57 32.52
N CYS A 287 15.89 12.95 33.24
CA CYS A 287 16.17 12.03 34.34
C CYS A 287 16.61 10.61 33.90
N GLY A 288 16.84 10.38 32.61
CA GLY A 288 17.21 9.08 32.03
C GLY A 288 16.05 8.12 31.78
N LYS A 289 14.86 8.38 32.33
CA LYS A 289 13.67 7.52 32.16
C LYS A 289 13.13 7.55 30.72
N LEU A 290 12.91 6.36 30.14
CA LEU A 290 12.24 6.20 28.85
C LEU A 290 10.71 6.30 29.00
N VAL A 291 10.06 6.99 28.07
CA VAL A 291 8.60 7.08 27.97
C VAL A 291 8.14 6.98 26.52
N ASP A 292 7.01 6.32 26.26
CA ASP A 292 6.51 6.11 24.88
C ASP A 292 5.64 7.25 24.35
N TYR A 293 5.76 8.44 24.94
CA TYR A 293 5.00 9.60 24.52
C TYR A 293 5.89 10.84 24.39
N TRP A 294 5.46 11.71 23.49
CA TRP A 294 6.12 12.95 23.12
C TRP A 294 5.13 14.10 23.33
N ASN A 295 5.56 15.14 24.03
CA ASN A 295 4.85 16.40 24.09
C ASN A 295 5.48 17.31 23.03
N ILE A 296 4.70 17.70 22.03
CA ILE A 296 5.19 18.41 20.86
C ILE A 296 4.42 19.72 20.62
N ASN A 297 5.09 20.69 20.01
CA ASN A 297 4.49 21.86 19.41
C ASN A 297 4.59 21.71 17.90
N LEU A 298 3.46 21.58 17.23
CA LEU A 298 3.37 21.50 15.77
C LEU A 298 3.19 22.91 15.22
N GLN A 299 4.01 23.28 14.24
CA GLN A 299 3.83 24.53 13.49
C GLN A 299 3.01 24.21 12.24
N LEU A 300 1.74 24.60 12.25
CA LEU A 300 0.78 24.35 11.18
C LEU A 300 0.41 25.68 10.49
N GLU A 301 0.00 25.60 9.23
CA GLU A 301 -0.52 26.76 8.49
C GLU A 301 -2.02 26.57 8.25
N VAL A 302 -2.84 27.53 8.68
CA VAL A 302 -4.30 27.54 8.54
C VAL A 302 -4.70 28.87 7.95
N ASP A 303 -5.35 28.86 6.78
CA ASP A 303 -5.79 30.07 6.07
C ASP A 303 -4.69 31.14 5.87
N GLY A 304 -3.43 30.71 5.75
CA GLY A 304 -2.25 31.57 5.56
C GLY A 304 -1.62 32.08 6.86
N GLU A 305 -2.20 31.77 8.03
CA GLU A 305 -1.64 32.09 9.33
C GLU A 305 -0.91 30.89 9.95
N GLN A 306 0.22 31.16 10.62
CA GLN A 306 0.96 30.15 11.36
C GLN A 306 0.34 29.93 12.74
N VAL A 307 -0.07 28.69 13.01
CA VAL A 307 -0.70 28.27 14.26
C VAL A 307 0.16 27.21 14.93
N THR A 308 0.53 27.47 16.19
CA THR A 308 1.24 26.48 17.01
C THR A 308 0.25 25.63 17.80
N VAL A 309 0.25 24.33 17.57
CA VAL A 309 -0.66 23.37 18.21
C VAL A 309 0.11 22.43 19.13
N LYS A 310 -0.26 22.42 20.42
CA LYS A 310 0.32 21.52 21.42
C LYS A 310 -0.37 20.16 21.37
N ARG A 311 0.41 19.08 21.28
CA ARG A 311 -0.11 17.71 21.25
C ARG A 311 0.72 16.77 22.11
N LYS A 312 0.06 15.73 22.62
CA LYS A 312 0.70 14.59 23.28
C LYS A 312 0.50 13.37 22.40
N VAL A 313 1.59 12.87 21.82
CA VAL A 313 1.54 11.87 20.77
C VAL A 313 2.48 10.71 21.07
N VAL A 314 2.32 9.61 20.33
CA VAL A 314 3.33 8.54 20.25
C VAL A 314 4.08 8.67 18.92
N ARG A 315 5.36 8.31 18.90
CA ARG A 315 6.19 8.34 17.69
C ARG A 315 6.32 6.92 17.15
N LEU A 316 5.98 6.70 15.89
CA LEU A 316 6.07 5.37 15.28
C LEU A 316 7.51 5.04 14.89
N SER A 317 7.89 3.77 14.96
CA SER A 317 9.18 3.27 14.47
C SER A 317 9.19 3.09 12.95
N GLY A 318 10.37 2.99 12.32
CA GLY A 318 10.49 3.00 10.84
C GLY A 318 9.70 1.90 10.11
N VAL A 319 9.39 0.77 10.77
CA VAL A 319 8.48 -0.25 10.21
C VAL A 319 7.03 0.22 10.24
N ALA A 320 6.59 0.83 11.34
CA ALA A 320 5.22 1.33 11.51
C ALA A 320 4.94 2.62 10.72
N GLN A 321 5.95 3.46 10.52
CA GLN A 321 5.84 4.65 9.67
C GLN A 321 5.57 4.28 8.21
N ARG A 322 6.11 3.14 7.75
CA ARG A 322 5.95 2.68 6.36
C ARG A 322 4.52 2.30 6.00
N MET A 323 3.65 2.05 6.98
CA MET A 323 2.21 1.89 6.74
C MET A 323 1.58 3.17 6.17
N PHE A 324 2.19 4.32 6.44
CA PHE A 324 1.70 5.61 5.98
C PHE A 324 2.54 6.16 4.82
N SER A 325 3.06 5.33 3.92
CA SER A 325 4.12 5.74 2.96
C SER A 325 3.62 6.24 1.59
N VAL A 326 2.31 6.26 1.33
CA VAL A 326 1.72 6.64 0.03
C VAL A 326 0.78 7.84 0.21
N ASP A 327 0.95 8.87 -0.61
CA ASP A 327 0.13 10.10 -0.66
C ASP A 327 0.07 10.94 0.63
N MET A 328 1.15 10.94 1.39
CA MET A 328 1.21 11.73 2.60
C MET A 328 1.32 13.24 2.33
N PRO A 329 0.56 14.09 3.05
CA PRO A 329 0.71 15.53 2.98
C PRO A 329 2.14 15.98 3.32
N LYS A 330 2.51 17.19 2.90
CA LYS A 330 3.82 17.77 3.20
C LYS A 330 4.08 17.70 4.72
N PRO A 331 5.28 17.23 5.14
CA PRO A 331 5.65 17.21 6.55
C PRO A 331 5.62 18.62 7.15
N VAL A 332 5.19 18.72 8.41
CA VAL A 332 5.17 19.96 9.18
C VAL A 332 6.35 20.01 10.14
N LYS A 333 6.77 21.21 10.52
CA LYS A 333 7.84 21.38 11.51
C LYS A 333 7.33 21.08 12.91
N VAL A 334 8.19 20.47 13.73
CA VAL A 334 7.87 20.13 15.11
C VAL A 334 8.97 20.53 16.08
N GLU A 335 8.57 21.14 17.19
CA GLU A 335 9.44 21.43 18.34
C GLU A 335 9.09 20.52 19.51
N ILE A 336 10.12 19.99 20.18
CA ILE A 336 9.95 19.11 21.34
C ILE A 336 9.91 19.96 22.61
N ASN A 337 8.83 19.85 23.38
CA ASN A 337 8.79 20.45 24.71
C ASN A 337 9.67 19.64 25.67
N ALA A 338 10.54 20.33 26.41
CA ALA A 338 11.39 19.76 27.45
C ALA A 338 10.60 18.89 28.46
#